data_AF-A0A6V7KV90-F1
#
_entry.id   AF-A0A6V7KV90-F1
#
_cell.length_a   1.000
_cell.length_b   1.000
_cell.length_c   1.000
_cell.angle_alpha   90.00
_cell.angle_beta   90.00
_cell.angle_gamma   90.00
#
_symmetry.space_group_name_H-M   'P 1'
#
loop_
_entity.id
_entity.type
_entity.pdbx_description
1 polymer ?
#
loop_
_entity_poly.entity_id
_entity_poly.type
_entity_poly.pdbx_seq_one_letter_code
_entity_poly.pdbx_strand_id
1 'polypeptide(L)'
;TLDGFIFVVATDGKIMYISETASVHLGLSQVELTGNSIFEYIHPIDHNEMLDVLNLPVPGSGRAFPPPNARGTIELERAFFLRMKCVLAKRNAGLVTSGWK
;
A
#
# COMPACT_ATOMS: atom_id res chain seq x y z
N THR A 1 3.55 -12.01 16.21
CA THR A 1 3.19 -11.67 14.81
C THR A 1 3.23 -10.16 14.68
N LEU A 2 3.54 -9.63 13.49
CA LEU A 2 3.37 -8.19 13.23
C LEU A 2 1.89 -7.82 13.39
N ASP A 3 1.61 -6.64 13.94
CA ASP A 3 0.27 -6.04 13.92
C ASP A 3 0.03 -5.36 12.58
N GLY A 4 0.02 -6.18 11.52
CA GLY A 4 -0.07 -5.74 10.14
C GLY A 4 0.41 -6.79 9.17
N PHE A 5 0.53 -6.36 7.93
CA PHE A 5 1.01 -7.17 6.81
C PHE A 5 1.95 -6.33 5.96
N ILE A 6 2.77 -7.00 5.15
CA ILE A 6 3.70 -6.35 4.24
C ILE A 6 3.24 -6.63 2.82
N PHE A 7 3.41 -5.65 1.93
CA PHE A 7 3.20 -5.80 0.50
C PHE A 7 4.27 -5.05 -0.29
N VAL A 8 4.49 -5.49 -1.53
CA VAL A 8 5.42 -4.90 -2.48
C VAL A 8 4.65 -4.58 -3.75
N VAL A 9 4.75 -3.33 -4.20
CA VAL A 9 4.04 -2.81 -5.37
C VAL A 9 5.05 -2.32 -6.38
N ALA A 10 4.84 -2.64 -7.65
CA ALA A 10 5.59 -2.07 -8.76
C ALA A 10 5.15 -0.61 -9.02
N THR A 11 5.94 0.14 -9.78
CA THR A 11 5.66 1.55 -10.08
C THR A 11 4.36 1.77 -10.86
N ASP A 12 3.88 0.74 -11.56
CA ASP A 12 2.60 0.74 -12.27
C ASP A 12 1.39 0.39 -11.37
N GLY A 13 1.62 0.18 -10.07
CA GLY A 13 0.58 -0.18 -9.11
C GLY A 13 0.31 -1.67 -8.99
N LYS A 14 1.02 -2.54 -9.72
CA LYS A 14 0.83 -3.99 -9.62
C LYS A 14 1.34 -4.54 -8.28
N ILE A 15 0.51 -5.30 -7.58
CA ILE A 15 0.91 -6.00 -6.34
C ILE A 15 1.81 -7.19 -6.73
N MET A 16 3.10 -7.07 -6.45
CA MET A 16 4.10 -8.10 -6.76
C MET A 16 4.19 -9.15 -5.65
N TYR A 17 3.93 -8.74 -4.41
CA TYR A 17 3.91 -9.61 -3.24
C TYR A 17 2.99 -9.02 -2.17
N ILE A 18 2.33 -9.89 -1.42
CA ILE A 18 1.67 -9.53 -0.16
C ILE A 18 1.78 -10.72 0.80
N SER A 19 2.05 -10.46 2.07
CA SER A 19 2.18 -11.53 3.07
C SER A 19 0.84 -12.19 3.37
N GLU A 20 0.83 -13.49 3.71
CA GLU A 20 -0.38 -14.26 4.04
C GLU A 20 -1.21 -13.63 5.18
N THR A 21 -0.55 -12.90 6.08
CA THR A 21 -1.19 -12.20 7.22
C THR A 21 -2.20 -11.13 6.78
N ALA A 22 -2.21 -10.68 5.53
CA ALA A 22 -3.23 -9.77 5.01
C ALA A 22 -4.64 -10.36 5.14
N SER A 23 -4.80 -11.69 5.06
CA SER A 23 -6.08 -12.38 5.28
C SER A 23 -6.66 -12.14 6.67
N VAL A 24 -5.81 -12.07 7.69
CA VAL A 24 -6.21 -11.82 9.07
C VAL A 24 -6.61 -10.36 9.29
N HIS A 25 -6.06 -9.43 8.51
CA HIS A 25 -6.24 -7.99 8.70
C HIS A 25 -7.30 -7.37 7.79
N LEU A 26 -7.49 -7.91 6.58
CA LEU A 26 -8.39 -7.42 5.54
C LEU A 26 -9.42 -8.46 5.08
N GLY A 27 -9.20 -9.76 5.36
CA GLY A 27 -10.08 -10.83 4.89
C GLY A 27 -9.87 -11.23 3.43
N LEU A 28 -8.81 -10.72 2.80
CA LEU A 28 -8.43 -10.99 1.42
C LEU A 28 -7.18 -11.88 1.42
N SER A 29 -7.19 -12.94 0.62
CA SER A 29 -6.06 -13.87 0.53
C SER A 29 -4.94 -13.32 -0.35
N GLN A 30 -3.73 -13.85 -0.15
CA GLN A 30 -2.58 -13.51 -0.99
C GLN A 30 -2.83 -13.80 -2.48
N VAL A 31 -3.51 -14.91 -2.79
CA VAL A 31 -3.80 -15.32 -4.17
C VAL A 31 -4.79 -14.37 -4.85
N GLU A 32 -5.77 -13.84 -4.12
CA GLU A 32 -6.73 -12.87 -4.65
C GLU A 32 -6.10 -11.50 -4.92
N LEU A 33 -5.02 -11.14 -4.23
CA LEU A 33 -4.41 -9.82 -4.29
C LEU A 33 -3.21 -9.77 -5.25
N THR A 34 -2.40 -10.82 -5.26
CA THR A 34 -1.13 -10.82 -6.01
C THR A 34 -1.39 -10.79 -7.52
N GLY A 35 -0.68 -9.90 -8.21
CA GLY A 35 -0.79 -9.72 -9.66
C GLY A 35 -1.85 -8.71 -10.09
N ASN A 36 -2.78 -8.31 -9.20
CA ASN A 36 -3.78 -7.30 -9.46
C ASN A 36 -3.25 -5.88 -9.18
N SER A 37 -4.01 -4.88 -9.61
CA SER A 37 -3.70 -3.47 -9.33
C SER A 37 -4.07 -3.10 -7.90
N ILE A 38 -3.17 -2.44 -7.18
CA ILE A 38 -3.44 -1.93 -5.82
C ILE A 38 -4.65 -0.99 -5.79
N PHE A 39 -4.89 -0.26 -6.89
CA PHE A 39 -5.99 0.70 -7.05
C PHE A 39 -7.38 0.06 -6.98
N GLU A 40 -7.49 -1.25 -7.17
CA GLU A 40 -8.75 -2.00 -6.98
C GLU A 40 -9.10 -2.22 -5.50
N TYR A 41 -8.10 -2.12 -4.62
CA TYR A 41 -8.21 -2.42 -3.19
C TYR A 41 -7.97 -1.21 -2.29
N ILE A 42 -7.73 -0.04 -2.86
CA ILE A 42 -7.58 1.22 -2.13
C ILE A 42 -8.73 2.17 -2.46
N HIS A 43 -9.16 2.93 -1.46
CA HIS A 43 -10.29 3.84 -1.62
C HIS A 43 -9.99 4.90 -2.69
N PRO A 44 -10.91 5.22 -3.62
CA PRO A 44 -10.65 6.15 -4.73
C PRO A 44 -10.08 7.52 -4.33
N ILE A 45 -10.51 8.06 -3.17
CA ILE A 45 -9.96 9.33 -2.64
C ILE A 45 -8.45 9.26 -2.40
N ASP A 46 -7.90 8.10 -2.06
CA ASP A 46 -6.46 7.94 -1.75
C ASP A 46 -5.62 7.61 -2.99
N HIS A 47 -6.23 7.47 -4.17
CA HIS A 47 -5.51 7.09 -5.39
C HIS A 47 -4.44 8.10 -5.77
N ASN A 48 -4.71 9.39 -5.60
CA ASN A 48 -3.74 10.43 -5.95
C ASN A 48 -2.51 10.39 -5.02
N GLU A 49 -2.72 10.19 -3.73
CA GLU A 49 -1.63 10.06 -2.75
C GLU A 49 -0.79 8.80 -3.02
N MET A 50 -1.44 7.67 -3.36
CA MET A 50 -0.72 6.45 -3.75
C MET A 50 0.11 6.65 -5.02
N LEU A 51 -0.41 7.37 -6.03
CA LEU A 51 0.36 7.70 -7.23
C LEU A 51 1.58 8.56 -6.91
N ASP A 52 1.43 9.56 -6.04
CA ASP A 52 2.55 10.39 -5.61
C ASP A 52 3.62 9.55 -4.88
N VAL A 53 3.20 8.54 -4.11
CA VAL A 53 4.09 7.56 -3.44
C VAL A 53 4.85 6.69 -4.45
N LEU A 54 4.18 6.18 -5.48
CA LEU A 54 4.79 5.32 -6.50
C LEU A 54 5.72 6.09 -7.44
N ASN A 55 5.44 7.36 -7.68
CA ASN A 55 6.25 8.21 -8.55
C ASN A 55 7.50 8.72 -7.82
N LEU A 56 8.62 8.81 -8.55
CA LEU A 56 9.82 9.46 -8.04
C LEU A 56 9.56 10.97 -7.86
N PRO A 57 10.07 11.59 -6.77
CA PRO A 57 10.02 13.03 -6.61
C PRO A 57 10.62 13.71 -7.85
N VAL A 58 9.90 14.67 -8.43
CA VAL A 58 10.42 15.43 -9.57
C VAL A 58 11.63 16.27 -9.13
N PRO A 59 12.70 16.38 -9.96
CA PRO A 59 13.80 17.29 -9.72
C PRO A 59 13.26 18.72 -9.59
N GLY A 60 13.55 19.39 -8.48
CA GLY A 60 13.05 20.75 -8.18
C GLY A 60 11.90 20.81 -7.18
N SER A 61 11.36 19.66 -6.71
CA SER A 61 10.34 19.60 -5.65
C SER A 61 10.82 19.99 -4.25
N GLY A 62 12.05 20.50 -4.10
CA GLY A 62 12.64 20.86 -2.80
C GLY A 62 12.98 19.66 -1.90
N ARG A 63 12.63 18.43 -2.30
CA ARG A 63 13.05 17.20 -1.62
C ARG A 63 14.42 16.78 -2.11
N ALA A 64 15.43 16.89 -1.24
CA ALA A 64 16.76 16.37 -1.52
C ALA A 64 16.69 14.83 -1.53
N PHE A 65 17.15 14.21 -2.62
CA PHE A 65 17.35 12.77 -2.64
C PHE A 65 18.51 12.40 -1.71
N PRO A 66 18.39 11.33 -0.90
CA PRO A 66 19.53 10.82 -0.18
C PRO A 66 20.60 10.33 -1.16
N PRO A 67 21.89 10.36 -0.76
CA PRO A 67 22.96 9.86 -1.60
C PRO A 67 22.69 8.40 -1.99
N PRO A 68 23.02 7.98 -3.22
CA PRO A 68 22.91 6.58 -3.62
C PRO A 68 23.71 5.69 -2.68
N ASN A 69 23.17 4.52 -2.35
CA ASN A 69 23.91 3.52 -1.59
C ASN A 69 25.05 2.92 -2.44
N ALA A 70 25.84 1.99 -1.88
CA ALA A 70 26.98 1.36 -2.58
C ALA A 70 26.60 0.63 -3.88
N ARG A 71 25.31 0.36 -4.11
CA ARG A 71 24.77 -0.28 -5.32
C ARG A 71 24.25 0.74 -6.34
N GLY A 72 24.39 2.04 -6.08
CA GLY A 72 23.86 3.10 -6.92
C GLY A 72 22.35 3.25 -6.84
N THR A 73 21.68 2.62 -5.87
CA THR A 73 20.23 2.73 -5.69
C THR A 73 19.89 3.79 -4.65
N ILE A 74 18.82 4.54 -4.89
CA ILE A 74 18.29 5.53 -3.96
C ILE A 74 17.12 4.89 -3.22
N GLU A 75 17.24 4.80 -1.89
CA GLU A 75 16.18 4.32 -1.02
C GLU A 75 15.44 5.51 -0.43
N LEU A 76 14.13 5.56 -0.64
CA LEU A 76 13.26 6.62 -0.13
C LEU A 76 12.29 6.04 0.89
N GLU A 77 12.35 6.54 2.10
CA GLU A 77 11.36 6.23 3.13
C GLU A 77 10.16 7.17 2.99
N ARG A 78 8.94 6.61 3.02
CA ARG A 78 7.69 7.36 2.95
C ARG A 78 6.72 6.81 3.97
N ALA A 79 6.01 7.72 4.65
CA ALA A 79 4.91 7.38 5.56
C ALA A 79 3.66 8.13 5.09
N PHE A 80 2.56 7.40 4.94
CA PHE A 80 1.26 7.90 4.49
C PHE A 80 0.17 6.96 5.01
N PHE A 81 -1.08 7.38 4.88
CA PHE A 81 -2.24 6.57 5.27
C PHE A 81 -3.00 6.14 4.03
N LEU A 82 -3.56 4.94 4.05
CA LEU A 82 -4.29 4.38 2.91
C LEU A 82 -5.49 3.60 3.43
N ARG A 83 -6.70 3.93 2.94
CA ARG A 83 -7.89 3.13 3.25
C ARG A 83 -7.95 1.93 2.35
N MET A 84 -7.89 0.74 2.93
CA MET A 84 -7.88 -0.51 2.18
C MET A 84 -9.21 -1.24 2.29
N LYS A 85 -9.62 -1.90 1.21
CA LYS A 85 -10.81 -2.73 1.18
C LYS A 85 -10.67 -3.85 2.21
N CYS A 86 -11.70 -4.02 3.04
CA CYS A 86 -11.75 -5.01 4.10
C CYS A 86 -13.10 -5.72 4.07
N VAL A 87 -13.05 -7.06 4.05
CA VAL A 87 -14.23 -7.93 3.97
C VAL A 87 -14.47 -8.70 5.28
N LEU A 88 -13.66 -8.47 6.31
CA LEU A 88 -13.85 -9.07 7.61
C LEU A 88 -15.10 -8.51 8.29
N ALA A 89 -15.97 -9.41 8.75
CA ALA A 89 -17.10 -9.04 9.58
C ALA A 89 -16.61 -8.48 10.93
N LYS A 90 -17.07 -7.28 11.27
CA LYS A 90 -16.66 -6.61 12.50
C LYS A 90 -17.36 -7.26 13.70
N ARG A 91 -16.64 -8.02 14.54
CA ARG A 91 -17.15 -8.42 15.86
C ARG A 91 -17.05 -7.19 16.77
N ASN A 92 -18.19 -6.59 17.12
CA ASN A 92 -18.35 -5.59 18.20
C ASN A 92 -17.70 -4.19 18.05
N ALA A 93 -17.49 -3.65 16.85
CA ALA A 93 -17.12 -2.22 16.73
C ALA A 93 -17.92 -1.54 15.62
N GLY A 94 -18.48 -0.37 15.90
CA GLY A 94 -19.28 0.40 14.94
C GLY A 94 -18.48 0.76 13.68
N LEU A 95 -19.12 0.63 12.52
CA LEU A 95 -18.75 1.18 11.20
C LEU A 95 -17.39 0.72 10.64
N VAL A 96 -17.39 -0.32 9.81
CA VAL A 96 -16.59 -0.22 8.57
C VAL A 96 -17.35 0.79 7.70
N THR A 97 -16.73 1.90 7.31
CA THR A 97 -17.37 2.81 6.36
C THR A 97 -17.38 2.10 5.02
N SER A 98 -18.47 1.42 4.67
CA SER A 98 -18.69 0.81 3.35
C SER A 98 -17.65 -0.25 2.92
N GLY A 99 -17.06 -0.99 3.87
CA GLY A 99 -16.08 -2.05 3.56
C GLY A 99 -14.63 -1.57 3.39
N TRP A 100 -14.29 -0.41 3.95
CA TRP A 100 -12.91 0.12 3.99
C TRP A 100 -12.40 0.18 5.44
N LYS A 101 -11.13 -0.15 5.65
CA LYS A 101 -10.41 -0.08 6.92
C LYS A 101 -9.36 1.02 6.87
#